data_AF-A0A454THX8-F1
#
_entry.id   AF-A0A454THX8-F1
#
_cell.length_a   1.000
_cell.length_b   1.000
_cell.length_c   1.000
_cell.angle_alpha   90.00
_cell.angle_beta   90.00
_cell.angle_gamma   90.00
#
_symmetry.space_group_name_H-M   'P 1'
#
loop_
_entity.id
_entity.type
_entity.pdbx_description
1 polymer ?
#
loop_
_entity_poly.entity_id
_entity_poly.type
_entity_poly.pdbx_seq_one_letter_code
_entity_poly.pdbx_strand_id
1 'polypeptide(L)'
;RIEAGQDHAWSSSSQEAHSSGISVGLVGTPLDTLRNQREAQRDPSKVNRVRNSLNEVGAGALDTPQLAIGFNSRGSSSRTSSESLTHSASQLTASGDIRLRATGNGATDANGRATSGDITVTGSTLSAGGTAALDAQRHVVLQASTDTYQESSSASSSGSHFSTAGPSWGDLGRNVGGGPNSSGVGLAPYGSAHSADNAAGNSSRQNASVVIGKSVQVQARTGDITVAGSGISALSDVDLLARQGKVDIVAGNDTSSRHEDHSDRTIGDLGGNGYSGTVGVRSASSTLDTAKSQQSTIRSQVSSAAGNVTIAARDDVTVHGADVSAGGDLKVTGRNVLLDAGQDAERSRQTESSSQYGVTLAMSGYAVSIAQSVEQAGRAVEQHKDPRVAALYLAQAALMGYNAAGNPGLNSQNGSAIQVQAAAQPQAQSSAIVKATLSIGGGSSSSESNANATVNQGSTLRAGQNVSITATGKDASGKVVDGDIVARGSSISGRNVSLDAARDITLESRQDNTHQDSKSGGSNASIGVGVALGGNQTGFTLELAAGFNRAHADGDAVTHVNSSVNAADTLTLNAGRDANLRGAQASGNTVNATVGRNLNV
;
A
#
# COMPACT_ATOMS: atom_id res chain seq x y z
N ARG A 1 30.14 -21.15 -15.73
CA ARG A 1 28.93 -20.45 -15.26
C ARG A 1 28.05 -21.48 -14.56
N ILE A 2 27.45 -21.14 -13.43
CA ILE A 2 26.50 -21.98 -12.69
C ILE A 2 25.20 -21.22 -12.67
N GLU A 3 24.17 -21.77 -13.31
CA GLU A 3 22.88 -21.10 -13.52
C GLU A 3 21.76 -21.97 -12.95
N ALA A 4 20.74 -21.33 -12.44
CA ALA A 4 19.48 -21.99 -12.13
C ALA A 4 18.82 -22.50 -13.41
N GLY A 5 18.17 -23.67 -13.33
CA GLY A 5 17.25 -24.15 -14.37
C GLY A 5 16.04 -23.23 -14.46
N GLN A 6 15.35 -23.22 -15.60
CA GLN A 6 14.21 -22.36 -15.85
C GLN A 6 12.97 -23.20 -16.16
N ASP A 7 11.92 -22.99 -15.38
CA ASP A 7 10.61 -23.57 -15.61
C ASP A 7 9.65 -22.45 -16.03
N HIS A 8 9.00 -22.64 -17.17
CA HIS A 8 7.95 -21.77 -17.67
C HIS A 8 6.61 -22.47 -17.47
N ALA A 9 5.69 -21.81 -16.77
CA ALA A 9 4.31 -22.26 -16.64
C ALA A 9 3.36 -21.19 -17.16
N TRP A 10 2.40 -21.61 -17.96
CA TRP A 10 1.34 -20.78 -18.47
C TRP A 10 0.00 -21.43 -18.13
N SER A 11 -0.93 -20.65 -17.62
CA SER A 11 -2.28 -21.10 -17.28
C SER A 11 -3.29 -20.07 -17.78
N SER A 12 -4.39 -20.56 -18.33
CA SER A 12 -5.54 -19.73 -18.70
C SER A 12 -6.80 -20.44 -18.25
N SER A 13 -7.64 -19.73 -17.51
CA SER A 13 -8.96 -20.18 -17.07
C SER A 13 -10.02 -19.21 -17.57
N SER A 14 -11.14 -19.73 -18.03
CA SER A 14 -12.30 -18.95 -18.43
C SER A 14 -13.57 -19.58 -17.85
N GLN A 15 -14.44 -18.75 -17.29
CA GLN A 15 -15.76 -19.15 -16.82
C GLN A 15 -16.81 -18.27 -17.46
N GLU A 16 -17.88 -18.88 -17.93
CA GLU A 16 -19.02 -18.18 -18.49
C GLU A 16 -20.30 -18.75 -17.89
N ALA A 17 -21.17 -17.87 -17.42
CA ALA A 17 -22.47 -18.24 -16.90
C ALA A 17 -23.53 -17.35 -17.56
N HIS A 18 -24.54 -18.00 -18.13
CA HIS A 18 -25.66 -17.34 -18.76
C HIS A 18 -26.94 -17.91 -18.16
N SER A 19 -27.84 -17.02 -17.74
CA SER A 19 -29.17 -17.40 -17.26
C SER A 19 -30.20 -16.47 -17.85
N SER A 20 -31.28 -17.04 -18.36
CA SER A 20 -32.45 -16.32 -18.81
C SER A 20 -33.68 -16.99 -18.21
N GLY A 21 -34.59 -16.20 -17.66
CA GLY A 21 -35.79 -16.69 -17.00
C GLY A 21 -37.02 -15.88 -17.38
N ILE A 22 -38.15 -16.56 -17.29
CA ILE A 22 -39.46 -15.93 -17.22
C ILE A 22 -40.05 -16.32 -15.88
N SER A 23 -40.36 -15.34 -15.04
CA SER A 23 -41.08 -15.56 -13.79
C SER A 23 -42.53 -15.12 -13.96
N VAL A 24 -43.46 -15.92 -13.45
CA VAL A 24 -44.87 -15.53 -13.33
C VAL A 24 -45.25 -15.74 -11.88
N GLY A 25 -45.57 -14.64 -11.20
CA GLY A 25 -45.92 -14.65 -9.79
C GLY A 25 -47.11 -13.75 -9.53
N LEU A 26 -47.97 -14.16 -8.60
CA LEU A 26 -48.91 -13.25 -7.98
C LEU A 26 -48.14 -12.55 -6.85
N VAL A 27 -47.91 -11.24 -6.99
CA VAL A 27 -47.12 -10.43 -6.07
C VAL A 27 -47.99 -9.35 -5.42
N GLY A 28 -47.54 -8.81 -4.29
CA GLY A 28 -48.34 -7.85 -3.52
C GLY A 28 -49.52 -8.53 -2.84
N THR A 29 -49.34 -9.78 -2.41
CA THR A 29 -50.36 -10.55 -1.69
C THR A 29 -50.16 -10.43 -0.18
N PRO A 30 -51.22 -10.63 0.64
CA PRO A 30 -51.07 -10.72 2.09
C PRO A 30 -50.07 -11.80 2.57
N LEU A 31 -49.80 -12.80 1.73
CA LEU A 31 -48.79 -13.83 2.01
C LEU A 31 -47.37 -13.27 1.95
N ASP A 32 -47.10 -12.34 1.05
CA ASP A 32 -45.80 -11.66 0.94
C ASP A 32 -45.58 -10.73 2.14
N THR A 33 -46.64 -10.07 2.60
CA THR A 33 -46.62 -9.29 3.85
C THR A 33 -46.22 -10.14 5.06
N LEU A 34 -46.78 -11.36 5.17
CA LEU A 34 -46.45 -12.30 6.24
C LEU A 34 -45.00 -12.81 6.15
N ARG A 35 -44.47 -12.99 4.93
CA ARG A 35 -43.06 -13.38 4.71
C ARG A 35 -42.11 -12.27 5.11
N ASN A 36 -42.36 -11.03 4.66
CA ASN A 36 -41.60 -9.85 5.06
C ASN A 36 -41.65 -9.64 6.58
N GLN A 37 -42.81 -9.82 7.21
CA GLN A 37 -42.97 -9.70 8.65
C GLN A 37 -42.17 -10.78 9.41
N ARG A 38 -42.13 -12.01 8.89
CA ARG A 38 -41.33 -13.10 9.46
C ARG A 38 -39.84 -12.85 9.31
N GLU A 39 -39.39 -12.26 8.20
CA GLU A 39 -38.00 -11.86 7.99
C GLU A 39 -37.60 -10.67 8.86
N ALA A 40 -38.46 -9.66 8.99
CA ALA A 40 -38.28 -8.54 9.91
C ALA A 40 -38.11 -9.01 11.37
N GLN A 41 -38.81 -10.09 11.78
CA GLN A 41 -38.69 -10.70 13.11
C GLN A 41 -37.37 -11.44 13.34
N ARG A 42 -36.65 -11.81 12.28
CA ARG A 42 -35.34 -12.48 12.37
C ARG A 42 -34.16 -11.51 12.52
N ASP A 43 -34.40 -10.20 12.46
CA ASP A 43 -33.35 -9.20 12.67
C ASP A 43 -32.79 -9.29 14.10
N PRO A 44 -31.46 -9.41 14.28
CA PRO A 44 -30.83 -9.49 15.60
C PRO A 44 -31.02 -8.23 16.45
N SER A 45 -31.21 -7.05 15.83
CA SER A 45 -31.47 -5.80 16.54
C SER A 45 -32.95 -5.68 16.94
N LYS A 46 -33.22 -5.53 18.24
CA LYS A 46 -34.59 -5.31 18.75
C LYS A 46 -35.22 -4.03 18.18
N VAL A 47 -34.41 -3.00 17.91
CA VAL A 47 -34.87 -1.71 17.36
C VAL A 47 -35.25 -1.87 15.89
N ASN A 48 -34.44 -2.56 15.10
CA ASN A 48 -34.74 -2.84 13.70
C ASN A 48 -35.94 -3.77 13.57
N ARG A 49 -36.09 -4.74 14.47
CA ARG A 49 -37.25 -5.64 14.53
C ARG A 49 -38.57 -4.88 14.67
N VAL A 50 -38.62 -3.91 15.60
CA VAL A 50 -39.81 -3.08 15.83
C VAL A 50 -40.05 -2.14 14.66
N ARG A 51 -39.02 -1.49 14.13
CA ARG A 51 -39.11 -0.60 12.97
C ARG A 51 -39.59 -1.32 11.72
N ASN A 52 -38.95 -2.44 11.36
CA ASN A 52 -39.28 -3.22 10.17
C ASN A 52 -40.68 -3.86 10.30
N SER A 53 -41.09 -4.28 11.50
CA SER A 53 -42.44 -4.80 11.73
C SER A 53 -43.52 -3.72 11.65
N LEU A 54 -43.23 -2.46 12.03
CA LEU A 54 -44.17 -1.34 11.90
C LEU A 54 -44.27 -0.87 10.44
N ASN A 55 -43.13 -0.79 9.75
CA ASN A 55 -43.09 -0.48 8.32
C ASN A 55 -43.88 -1.50 7.49
N GLU A 56 -43.78 -2.80 7.81
CA GLU A 56 -44.45 -3.85 7.05
C GLU A 56 -45.98 -3.86 7.24
N VAL A 57 -46.50 -3.52 8.43
CA VAL A 57 -47.95 -3.43 8.67
C VAL A 57 -48.57 -2.28 7.86
N GLY A 58 -47.85 -1.15 7.72
CA GLY A 58 -48.29 -0.03 6.89
C GLY A 58 -48.15 -0.29 5.39
N ALA A 59 -47.04 -0.91 4.97
CA ALA A 59 -46.80 -1.23 3.56
C ALA A 59 -47.73 -2.34 3.05
N GLY A 60 -47.95 -3.40 3.83
CA GLY A 60 -48.79 -4.54 3.44
C GLY A 60 -50.27 -4.21 3.28
N ALA A 61 -50.78 -3.19 3.98
CA ALA A 61 -52.15 -2.72 3.82
C ALA A 61 -52.37 -1.94 2.51
N LEU A 62 -51.28 -1.54 1.85
CA LEU A 62 -51.25 -0.76 0.62
C LEU A 62 -50.73 -1.60 -0.58
N ASP A 63 -50.48 -2.90 -0.36
CA ASP A 63 -50.18 -3.84 -1.42
C ASP A 63 -51.44 -4.12 -2.25
N THR A 64 -51.26 -4.09 -3.56
CA THR A 64 -52.32 -4.46 -4.51
C THR A 64 -51.91 -5.76 -5.21
N PRO A 65 -52.67 -6.86 -5.04
CA PRO A 65 -52.38 -8.12 -5.71
C PRO A 65 -52.35 -7.91 -7.22
N GLN A 66 -51.24 -8.29 -7.85
CA GLN A 66 -51.10 -8.18 -9.30
C GLN A 66 -50.31 -9.37 -9.86
N LEU A 67 -50.61 -9.71 -11.10
CA LEU A 67 -49.83 -10.67 -11.87
C LEU A 67 -48.55 -9.99 -12.35
N ALA A 68 -47.40 -10.42 -11.82
CA ALA A 68 -46.09 -10.04 -12.28
C ALA A 68 -45.56 -11.09 -13.27
N ILE A 69 -45.41 -10.69 -14.52
CA ILE A 69 -44.60 -11.41 -15.51
C ILE A 69 -43.25 -10.70 -15.58
N GLY A 70 -42.19 -11.38 -15.15
CA GLY A 70 -40.82 -10.91 -15.17
C GLY A 70 -39.99 -11.63 -16.24
N PHE A 71 -39.16 -10.88 -16.96
CA PHE A 71 -38.15 -11.38 -17.89
C PHE A 71 -36.79 -10.95 -17.38
N ASN A 72 -35.90 -11.90 -17.13
CA ASN A 72 -34.56 -11.62 -16.62
C ASN A 72 -33.52 -12.31 -17.50
N SER A 73 -32.45 -11.59 -17.85
CA SER A 73 -31.27 -12.14 -18.49
C SER A 73 -30.05 -11.68 -17.71
N ARG A 74 -29.18 -12.61 -17.35
CA ARG A 74 -27.90 -12.33 -16.69
C ARG A 74 -26.82 -13.13 -17.37
N GLY A 75 -25.75 -12.45 -17.76
CA GLY A 75 -24.54 -13.04 -18.30
C GLY A 75 -23.35 -12.58 -17.49
N SER A 76 -22.45 -13.48 -17.14
CA SER A 76 -21.16 -13.15 -16.56
C SER A 76 -20.07 -13.96 -17.23
N SER A 77 -18.99 -13.30 -17.61
CA SER A 77 -17.77 -13.95 -18.08
C SER A 77 -16.60 -13.52 -17.22
N SER A 78 -15.70 -14.44 -16.93
CA SER A 78 -14.41 -14.14 -16.33
C SER A 78 -13.32 -14.92 -17.04
N ARG A 79 -12.18 -14.29 -17.23
CA ARG A 79 -10.99 -14.90 -17.84
C ARG A 79 -9.78 -14.44 -17.07
N THR A 80 -8.98 -15.39 -16.62
CA THR A 80 -7.70 -15.13 -15.96
C THR A 80 -6.62 -15.91 -16.69
N SER A 81 -5.57 -15.23 -17.10
CA SER A 81 -4.35 -15.84 -17.61
C SER A 81 -3.17 -15.46 -16.73
N SER A 82 -2.34 -16.43 -16.42
CA SER A 82 -1.10 -16.22 -15.71
C SER A 82 0.06 -16.89 -16.43
N GLU A 83 1.21 -16.22 -16.39
CA GLU A 83 2.49 -16.71 -16.89
C GLU A 83 3.51 -16.56 -15.78
N SER A 84 4.23 -17.63 -15.47
CA SER A 84 5.28 -17.62 -14.47
C SER A 84 6.56 -18.21 -15.04
N LEU A 85 7.66 -17.50 -14.84
CA LEU A 85 9.02 -18.01 -15.02
C LEU A 85 9.64 -18.18 -13.65
N THR A 86 9.94 -19.43 -13.28
CA THR A 86 10.56 -19.76 -11.99
C THR A 86 11.94 -20.38 -12.22
N HIS A 87 12.93 -19.93 -11.45
CA HIS A 87 14.28 -20.44 -11.50
C HIS A 87 14.51 -21.49 -10.42
N SER A 88 14.86 -22.70 -10.84
CA SER A 88 15.23 -23.80 -9.95
C SER A 88 16.74 -23.80 -9.69
N ALA A 89 17.14 -23.53 -8.46
CA ALA A 89 18.54 -23.33 -8.09
C ALA A 89 19.41 -24.56 -8.37
N SER A 90 20.54 -24.37 -9.07
CA SER A 90 21.58 -25.39 -9.16
C SER A 90 22.36 -25.46 -7.84
N GLN A 91 22.72 -26.67 -7.40
CA GLN A 91 23.47 -26.87 -6.15
C GLN A 91 24.77 -27.62 -6.44
N LEU A 92 25.90 -27.06 -6.01
CA LEU A 92 27.21 -27.74 -6.02
C LEU A 92 27.70 -27.90 -4.58
N THR A 93 27.73 -29.14 -4.11
CA THR A 93 28.11 -29.46 -2.73
C THR A 93 29.32 -30.39 -2.69
N ALA A 94 30.28 -30.11 -1.81
CA ALA A 94 31.43 -30.97 -1.54
C ALA A 94 31.67 -31.07 -0.03
N SER A 95 32.02 -32.26 0.47
CA SER A 95 32.41 -32.44 1.88
C SER A 95 33.76 -31.80 2.23
N GLY A 96 34.62 -31.62 1.22
CA GLY A 96 35.89 -30.93 1.32
C GLY A 96 35.85 -29.56 0.65
N ASP A 97 36.90 -29.23 -0.10
CA ASP A 97 37.01 -27.95 -0.79
C ASP A 97 36.26 -27.94 -2.13
N ILE A 98 35.73 -26.78 -2.51
CA ILE A 98 35.30 -26.47 -3.88
C ILE A 98 36.32 -25.48 -4.45
N ARG A 99 36.94 -25.80 -5.59
CA ARG A 99 37.85 -24.91 -6.30
C ARG A 99 37.35 -24.67 -7.72
N LEU A 100 36.89 -23.46 -8.00
CA LEU A 100 36.50 -23.00 -9.34
C LEU A 100 37.57 -22.05 -9.85
N ARG A 101 38.20 -22.39 -10.98
CA ARG A 101 39.24 -21.56 -11.59
C ARG A 101 38.91 -21.29 -13.04
N ALA A 102 38.78 -20.02 -13.41
CA ALA A 102 38.54 -19.59 -14.78
C ALA A 102 39.77 -18.84 -15.30
N THR A 103 40.53 -19.46 -16.21
CA THR A 103 41.81 -18.90 -16.71
C THR A 103 41.67 -17.97 -17.91
N GLY A 104 40.51 -17.99 -18.57
CA GLY A 104 40.28 -17.25 -19.82
C GLY A 104 41.06 -17.82 -21.01
N ASN A 105 40.90 -17.17 -22.16
CA ASN A 105 41.54 -17.50 -23.44
C ASN A 105 42.92 -16.83 -23.64
N GLY A 106 43.44 -16.14 -22.61
CA GLY A 106 44.72 -15.43 -22.67
C GLY A 106 44.69 -14.08 -23.40
N ALA A 107 43.57 -13.68 -24.00
CA ALA A 107 43.44 -12.37 -24.63
C ALA A 107 43.30 -11.26 -23.57
N THR A 108 43.98 -10.14 -23.82
CA THR A 108 43.93 -8.95 -22.97
C THR A 108 43.56 -7.72 -23.78
N ASP A 109 42.91 -6.76 -23.13
CA ASP A 109 42.60 -5.46 -23.72
C ASP A 109 43.83 -4.53 -23.74
N ALA A 110 43.67 -3.32 -24.28
CA ALA A 110 44.73 -2.32 -24.35
C ALA A 110 45.28 -1.88 -22.97
N ASN A 111 44.55 -2.16 -21.89
CA ASN A 111 44.93 -1.85 -20.52
C ASN A 111 45.50 -3.07 -19.78
N GLY A 112 45.72 -4.20 -20.48
CA GLY A 112 46.24 -5.44 -19.92
C GLY A 112 45.22 -6.24 -19.08
N ARG A 113 43.92 -5.91 -19.15
CA ARG A 113 42.86 -6.67 -18.48
C ARG A 113 42.41 -7.83 -19.35
N ALA A 114 42.11 -8.97 -18.75
CA ALA A 114 41.65 -10.13 -19.50
C ALA A 114 40.27 -9.86 -20.12
N THR A 115 40.02 -10.38 -21.32
CA THR A 115 38.70 -10.26 -21.97
C THR A 115 37.78 -11.45 -21.69
N SER A 116 38.30 -12.51 -21.06
CA SER A 116 37.54 -13.71 -20.69
C SER A 116 38.10 -14.39 -19.44
N GLY A 117 37.36 -15.36 -18.90
CA GLY A 117 37.70 -16.08 -17.68
C GLY A 117 36.90 -15.61 -16.48
N ASP A 118 35.59 -15.44 -16.66
CA ASP A 118 34.66 -15.08 -15.61
C ASP A 118 34.12 -16.29 -14.85
N ILE A 119 33.79 -16.09 -13.59
CA ILE A 119 32.98 -17.01 -12.80
C ILE A 119 31.67 -16.31 -12.47
N THR A 120 30.56 -16.85 -12.95
CA THR A 120 29.21 -16.34 -12.66
C THR A 120 28.39 -17.44 -12.00
N VAL A 121 27.79 -17.11 -10.86
CA VAL A 121 26.84 -17.94 -10.11
C VAL A 121 25.53 -17.16 -10.02
N THR A 122 24.46 -17.72 -10.57
CA THR A 122 23.15 -17.06 -10.65
C THR A 122 22.06 -17.92 -10.04
N GLY A 123 21.35 -17.41 -9.02
CA GLY A 123 20.32 -18.10 -8.25
C GLY A 123 20.70 -19.51 -7.78
N SER A 124 21.97 -19.75 -7.45
CA SER A 124 22.52 -21.09 -7.23
C SER A 124 23.28 -21.18 -5.91
N THR A 125 23.42 -22.38 -5.37
CA THR A 125 24.13 -22.63 -4.10
C THR A 125 25.44 -23.37 -4.31
N LEU A 126 26.49 -22.88 -3.64
CA LEU A 126 27.80 -23.53 -3.53
C LEU A 126 28.05 -23.84 -2.06
N SER A 127 28.26 -25.11 -1.71
CA SER A 127 28.45 -25.53 -0.32
C SER A 127 29.69 -26.41 -0.18
N ALA A 128 30.75 -25.87 0.40
CA ALA A 128 31.99 -26.59 0.70
C ALA A 128 32.09 -26.89 2.20
N GLY A 129 32.35 -28.14 2.58
CA GLY A 129 32.70 -28.47 3.98
C GLY A 129 34.08 -27.93 4.38
N GLY A 130 34.95 -27.70 3.39
CA GLY A 130 36.24 -27.04 3.52
C GLY A 130 36.21 -25.60 2.97
N THR A 131 37.12 -25.28 2.06
CA THR A 131 37.24 -23.95 1.45
C THR A 131 36.46 -23.89 0.14
N ALA A 132 35.64 -22.85 -0.05
CA ALA A 132 35.08 -22.50 -1.36
C ALA A 132 35.96 -21.41 -2.00
N ALA A 133 36.75 -21.78 -3.00
CA ALA A 133 37.66 -20.87 -3.70
C ALA A 133 37.19 -20.61 -5.14
N LEU A 134 36.89 -19.35 -5.46
CA LEU A 134 36.53 -18.85 -6.79
C LEU A 134 37.66 -17.95 -7.29
N ASP A 135 38.45 -18.42 -8.25
CA ASP A 135 39.58 -17.71 -8.84
C ASP A 135 39.32 -17.42 -10.33
N ALA A 136 38.88 -16.21 -10.62
CA ALA A 136 38.61 -15.75 -11.98
C ALA A 136 39.74 -14.87 -12.52
N GLN A 137 40.08 -15.08 -13.79
CA GLN A 137 41.01 -14.22 -14.51
C GLN A 137 40.43 -12.82 -14.69
N ARG A 138 39.12 -12.70 -14.95
CA ARG A 138 38.43 -11.44 -15.22
C ARG A 138 37.47 -11.08 -14.10
N HIS A 139 36.17 -11.42 -14.17
CA HIS A 139 35.19 -11.07 -13.13
C HIS A 139 34.72 -12.27 -12.31
N VAL A 140 34.32 -12.03 -11.06
CA VAL A 140 33.46 -12.94 -10.29
C VAL A 140 32.11 -12.26 -10.03
N VAL A 141 31.03 -12.89 -10.44
CA VAL A 141 29.66 -12.36 -10.27
C VAL A 141 28.81 -13.38 -9.53
N LEU A 142 28.35 -13.01 -8.33
CA LEU A 142 27.33 -13.73 -7.57
C LEU A 142 26.06 -12.90 -7.63
N GLN A 143 25.03 -13.39 -8.30
CA GLN A 143 23.79 -12.65 -8.52
C GLN A 143 22.57 -13.51 -8.20
N ALA A 144 21.50 -12.89 -7.72
CA ALA A 144 20.21 -13.55 -7.61
C ALA A 144 19.63 -13.91 -8.99
N SER A 145 18.96 -15.06 -9.10
CA SER A 145 18.04 -15.30 -10.24
C SER A 145 16.79 -14.46 -10.06
N THR A 146 16.03 -14.24 -11.14
CA THR A 146 14.82 -13.40 -11.10
C THR A 146 13.63 -14.19 -11.59
N ASP A 147 12.74 -14.55 -10.67
CA ASP A 147 11.45 -15.15 -10.98
C ASP A 147 10.47 -14.06 -11.39
N THR A 148 9.64 -14.34 -12.40
CA THR A 148 8.63 -13.38 -12.87
C THR A 148 7.27 -14.05 -12.87
N TYR A 149 6.26 -13.30 -12.47
CA TYR A 149 4.86 -13.71 -12.45
C TYR A 149 4.03 -12.59 -13.04
N GLN A 150 3.37 -12.89 -14.16
CA GLN A 150 2.44 -12.00 -14.83
C GLN A 150 1.05 -12.60 -14.73
N GLU A 151 0.08 -11.79 -14.37
CA GLU A 151 -1.33 -12.19 -14.31
C GLU A 151 -2.18 -11.10 -14.94
N SER A 152 -3.10 -11.51 -15.78
CA SER A 152 -4.14 -10.64 -16.31
C SER A 152 -5.49 -11.31 -16.10
N SER A 153 -6.41 -10.60 -15.46
CA SER A 153 -7.78 -11.02 -15.31
C SER A 153 -8.73 -9.98 -15.91
N SER A 154 -9.81 -10.48 -16.47
CA SER A 154 -10.91 -9.67 -16.98
C SER A 154 -12.20 -10.36 -16.56
N ALA A 155 -13.12 -9.61 -15.99
CA ALA A 155 -14.46 -10.10 -15.67
C ALA A 155 -15.47 -9.07 -16.14
N SER A 156 -16.58 -9.56 -16.69
CA SER A 156 -17.71 -8.73 -17.05
C SER A 156 -18.98 -9.37 -16.56
N SER A 157 -19.90 -8.55 -16.03
CA SER A 157 -21.24 -8.98 -15.71
C SER A 157 -22.25 -8.06 -16.37
N SER A 158 -23.31 -8.64 -16.89
CA SER A 158 -24.44 -7.92 -17.46
C SER A 158 -25.72 -8.54 -16.94
N GLY A 159 -26.68 -7.69 -16.62
CA GLY A 159 -27.98 -8.10 -16.16
C GLY A 159 -29.02 -7.15 -16.73
N SER A 160 -30.09 -7.70 -17.27
CA SER A 160 -31.30 -6.97 -17.61
C SER A 160 -32.49 -7.65 -16.95
N HIS A 161 -33.42 -6.83 -16.47
CA HIS A 161 -34.69 -7.31 -15.99
C HIS A 161 -35.80 -6.40 -16.49
N PHE A 162 -36.93 -7.00 -16.82
CA PHE A 162 -38.16 -6.34 -17.15
C PHE A 162 -39.29 -6.99 -16.36
N SER A 163 -40.20 -6.21 -15.78
CA SER A 163 -41.39 -6.71 -15.09
C SER A 163 -42.62 -5.95 -15.56
N THR A 164 -43.70 -6.68 -15.78
CA THR A 164 -45.02 -6.12 -16.13
C THR A 164 -45.79 -5.60 -14.90
N ALA A 165 -45.37 -5.98 -13.69
CA ALA A 165 -45.91 -5.44 -12.46
C ALA A 165 -45.31 -4.05 -12.17
N GLY A 166 -46.18 -3.07 -11.96
CA GLY A 166 -45.77 -1.75 -11.50
C GLY A 166 -45.59 -1.73 -9.98
N PRO A 167 -44.78 -0.82 -9.42
CA PRO A 167 -44.64 -0.72 -7.97
C PRO A 167 -45.99 -0.38 -7.33
N SER A 168 -46.42 -1.17 -6.33
CA SER A 168 -47.57 -0.81 -5.51
C SER A 168 -47.21 0.26 -4.47
N TRP A 169 -48.21 0.87 -3.84
CA TRP A 169 -47.98 1.82 -2.74
C TRP A 169 -47.23 1.19 -1.57
N GLY A 170 -47.44 -0.11 -1.32
CA GLY A 170 -46.68 -0.90 -0.35
C GLY A 170 -45.21 -1.08 -0.76
N ASP A 171 -44.93 -1.40 -2.03
CA ASP A 171 -43.56 -1.54 -2.54
C ASP A 171 -42.77 -0.22 -2.49
N LEU A 172 -43.42 0.90 -2.81
CA LEU A 172 -42.87 2.24 -2.63
C LEU A 172 -42.55 2.53 -1.16
N GLY A 173 -43.46 2.16 -0.25
CA GLY A 173 -43.26 2.30 1.19
C GLY A 173 -42.09 1.48 1.73
N ARG A 174 -41.86 0.26 1.22
CA ARG A 174 -40.74 -0.60 1.63
C ARG A 174 -39.39 -0.10 1.13
N ASN A 175 -39.32 0.35 -0.13
CA ASN A 175 -38.09 0.89 -0.70
C ASN A 175 -37.66 2.18 0.02
N VAL A 176 -38.64 3.03 0.35
CA VAL A 176 -38.39 4.30 1.04
C VAL A 176 -38.25 4.14 2.55
N GLY A 177 -38.94 3.20 3.22
CA GLY A 177 -38.88 3.04 4.68
C GLY A 177 -37.75 2.13 5.20
N GLY A 178 -37.15 1.34 4.29
CA GLY A 178 -36.16 0.31 4.60
C GLY A 178 -36.82 -0.92 5.24
N GLY A 179 -36.82 -2.04 4.51
CA GLY A 179 -37.37 -3.32 4.98
C GLY A 179 -37.21 -4.43 3.92
N PRO A 180 -37.38 -5.72 4.30
CA PRO A 180 -37.37 -6.83 3.34
C PRO A 180 -38.48 -6.68 2.30
N ASN A 181 -38.16 -6.88 1.01
CA ASN A 181 -39.14 -6.81 -0.08
C ASN A 181 -39.25 -8.14 -0.84
N SER A 182 -40.02 -9.08 -0.27
CA SER A 182 -40.24 -10.41 -0.88
C SER A 182 -41.15 -10.41 -2.11
N SER A 183 -41.80 -9.27 -2.46
CA SER A 183 -42.59 -9.12 -3.69
C SER A 183 -41.72 -9.12 -4.95
N GLY A 184 -40.43 -8.77 -4.82
CA GLY A 184 -39.47 -8.71 -5.93
C GLY A 184 -39.72 -7.57 -6.93
N VAL A 185 -40.71 -6.71 -6.68
CA VAL A 185 -41.06 -5.56 -7.55
C VAL A 185 -40.14 -4.38 -7.19
N GLY A 186 -39.31 -3.96 -8.14
CA GLY A 186 -38.45 -2.79 -8.03
C GLY A 186 -39.18 -1.49 -8.40
N LEU A 187 -38.54 -0.35 -8.17
CA LEU A 187 -39.12 0.97 -8.48
C LEU A 187 -39.25 1.26 -9.99
N ALA A 188 -38.55 0.49 -10.83
CA ALA A 188 -38.59 0.60 -12.28
C ALA A 188 -38.99 -0.74 -12.91
N PRO A 189 -39.92 -0.75 -13.89
CA PRO A 189 -40.30 -1.97 -14.61
C PRO A 189 -39.17 -2.49 -15.50
N TYR A 190 -38.15 -1.68 -15.76
CA TYR A 190 -36.94 -2.07 -16.48
C TYR A 190 -35.71 -1.63 -15.70
N GLY A 191 -34.70 -2.49 -15.66
CA GLY A 191 -33.37 -2.09 -15.26
C GLY A 191 -32.28 -2.94 -15.87
N SER A 192 -31.14 -2.31 -16.11
CA SER A 192 -29.93 -2.95 -16.63
C SER A 192 -28.73 -2.58 -15.80
N ALA A 193 -27.89 -3.55 -15.46
CA ALA A 193 -26.62 -3.35 -14.80
C ALA A 193 -25.52 -3.99 -15.64
N HIS A 194 -24.43 -3.25 -15.83
CA HIS A 194 -23.21 -3.75 -16.44
C HIS A 194 -22.05 -3.42 -15.51
N SER A 195 -21.18 -4.40 -15.24
CA SER A 195 -19.92 -4.21 -14.55
C SER A 195 -18.79 -4.82 -15.38
N ALA A 196 -17.63 -4.18 -15.38
CA ALA A 196 -16.42 -4.72 -15.97
C ALA A 196 -15.23 -4.44 -15.06
N ASP A 197 -14.47 -5.48 -14.78
CA ASP A 197 -13.27 -5.49 -13.96
C ASP A 197 -12.12 -5.99 -14.82
N ASN A 198 -11.03 -5.22 -14.90
CA ASN A 198 -9.78 -5.66 -15.51
C ASN A 198 -8.67 -5.49 -14.48
N ALA A 199 -7.82 -6.50 -14.33
CA ALA A 199 -6.62 -6.39 -13.52
C ALA A 199 -5.43 -6.94 -14.29
N ALA A 200 -4.31 -6.24 -14.23
CA ALA A 200 -3.03 -6.69 -14.73
C ALA A 200 -2.00 -6.53 -13.62
N GLY A 201 -1.29 -7.61 -13.31
CA GLY A 201 -0.22 -7.65 -12.33
C GLY A 201 1.04 -8.19 -12.98
N ASN A 202 2.18 -7.59 -12.67
CA ASN A 202 3.49 -8.16 -12.94
C ASN A 202 4.31 -8.06 -11.66
N SER A 203 4.91 -9.16 -11.24
CA SER A 203 5.79 -9.21 -10.09
C SER A 203 7.06 -9.94 -10.47
N SER A 204 8.19 -9.39 -10.04
CA SER A 204 9.49 -10.01 -10.15
C SER A 204 10.07 -10.17 -8.75
N ARG A 205 10.49 -11.39 -8.42
CA ARG A 205 11.14 -11.73 -7.16
C ARG A 205 12.52 -12.31 -7.43
N GLN A 206 13.49 -11.90 -6.65
CA GLN A 206 14.86 -12.37 -6.82
C GLN A 206 15.19 -13.48 -5.82
N ASN A 207 15.83 -14.56 -6.30
CA ASN A 207 16.26 -15.67 -5.47
C ASN A 207 17.79 -15.69 -5.38
N ALA A 208 18.32 -15.54 -4.16
CA ALA A 208 19.73 -15.28 -3.92
C ALA A 208 20.65 -16.42 -4.37
N SER A 209 21.85 -16.09 -4.86
CA SER A 209 22.96 -17.05 -4.90
C SER A 209 23.62 -17.13 -3.53
N VAL A 210 24.01 -18.32 -3.10
CA VAL A 210 24.66 -18.51 -1.79
C VAL A 210 25.95 -19.29 -1.92
N VAL A 211 27.05 -18.76 -1.39
CA VAL A 211 28.34 -19.44 -1.28
C VAL A 211 28.65 -19.69 0.19
N ILE A 212 28.76 -20.96 0.57
CA ILE A 212 28.99 -21.42 1.94
C ILE A 212 30.28 -22.23 1.99
N GLY A 213 31.11 -21.96 3.00
CA GLY A 213 32.35 -22.68 3.26
C GLY A 213 32.73 -22.66 4.72
N LYS A 214 33.70 -23.48 5.13
CA LYS A 214 34.48 -23.18 6.34
C LYS A 214 35.30 -21.91 6.14
N SER A 215 35.90 -21.74 4.97
CA SER A 215 36.44 -20.46 4.49
C SER A 215 35.97 -20.21 3.08
N VAL A 216 35.80 -18.94 2.69
CA VAL A 216 35.43 -18.55 1.34
C VAL A 216 36.47 -17.59 0.80
N GLN A 217 36.99 -17.88 -0.40
CA GLN A 217 37.96 -17.04 -1.08
C GLN A 217 37.44 -16.72 -2.48
N VAL A 218 37.23 -15.45 -2.76
CA VAL A 218 36.78 -14.95 -4.06
C VAL A 218 37.84 -13.99 -4.58
N GLN A 219 38.43 -14.33 -5.72
CA GLN A 219 39.49 -13.55 -6.34
C GLN A 219 39.19 -13.25 -7.80
N ALA A 220 39.27 -11.96 -8.13
CA ALA A 220 39.28 -11.45 -9.50
C ALA A 220 40.66 -10.84 -9.77
N ARG A 221 41.37 -11.35 -10.78
CA ARG A 221 42.76 -10.93 -11.04
C ARG A 221 42.87 -9.63 -11.81
N THR A 222 42.03 -9.45 -12.83
CA THR A 222 42.08 -8.27 -13.71
C THR A 222 40.79 -7.46 -13.72
N GLY A 223 39.67 -8.07 -13.34
CA GLY A 223 38.38 -7.41 -13.26
C GLY A 223 37.85 -7.33 -11.84
N ASP A 224 36.52 -7.35 -11.75
CA ASP A 224 35.73 -6.95 -10.60
C ASP A 224 35.09 -8.14 -9.88
N ILE A 225 34.70 -7.91 -8.63
CA ILE A 225 33.83 -8.82 -7.88
C ILE A 225 32.49 -8.13 -7.64
N THR A 226 31.39 -8.79 -7.99
CA THR A 226 30.03 -8.30 -7.75
C THR A 226 29.23 -9.33 -6.96
N VAL A 227 28.62 -8.90 -5.86
CA VAL A 227 27.67 -9.67 -5.05
C VAL A 227 26.36 -8.89 -5.04
N ALA A 228 25.37 -9.34 -5.81
CA ALA A 228 24.10 -8.67 -6.04
C ALA A 228 22.92 -9.54 -5.57
N GLY A 229 22.18 -9.06 -4.57
CA GLY A 229 21.11 -9.81 -3.92
C GLY A 229 21.51 -11.22 -3.47
N SER A 230 22.77 -11.39 -3.04
CA SER A 230 23.39 -12.70 -2.84
C SER A 230 24.14 -12.81 -1.52
N GLY A 231 24.36 -14.03 -1.05
CA GLY A 231 24.99 -14.35 0.22
C GLY A 231 26.34 -15.05 0.09
N ILE A 232 27.31 -14.63 0.89
CA ILE A 232 28.53 -15.35 1.18
C ILE A 232 28.59 -15.58 2.69
N SER A 233 28.79 -16.82 3.11
CA SER A 233 28.90 -17.16 4.53
C SER A 233 30.04 -18.15 4.77
N ALA A 234 30.90 -17.84 5.74
CA ALA A 234 31.96 -18.72 6.18
C ALA A 234 31.93 -18.95 7.70
N LEU A 235 32.44 -20.09 8.17
CA LEU A 235 32.70 -20.26 9.60
C LEU A 235 33.94 -19.49 10.08
N SER A 236 35.01 -19.48 9.28
CA SER A 236 36.32 -18.93 9.61
C SER A 236 36.61 -17.63 8.87
N ASP A 237 37.05 -17.66 7.61
CA ASP A 237 37.45 -16.42 6.93
C ASP A 237 36.73 -16.24 5.59
N VAL A 238 36.36 -15.00 5.27
CA VAL A 238 35.89 -14.59 3.95
C VAL A 238 36.86 -13.58 3.35
N ASP A 239 37.40 -13.89 2.18
CA ASP A 239 38.32 -13.04 1.45
C ASP A 239 37.76 -12.68 0.07
N LEU A 240 37.49 -11.41 -0.18
CA LEU A 240 37.05 -10.84 -1.46
C LEU A 240 38.17 -9.94 -2.01
N LEU A 241 38.94 -10.44 -2.99
CA LEU A 241 40.13 -9.77 -3.52
C LEU A 241 39.99 -9.45 -5.02
N ALA A 242 39.72 -8.19 -5.36
CA ALA A 242 39.80 -7.66 -6.71
C ALA A 242 41.17 -6.97 -6.93
N ARG A 243 42.12 -7.66 -7.57
CA ARG A 243 43.51 -7.20 -7.66
C ARG A 243 43.72 -5.98 -8.57
N GLN A 244 42.84 -5.76 -9.55
CA GLN A 244 42.92 -4.64 -10.49
C GLN A 244 41.58 -3.98 -10.82
N GLY A 245 40.54 -4.37 -10.09
CA GLY A 245 39.18 -3.88 -10.26
C GLY A 245 38.56 -3.49 -8.93
N LYS A 246 37.23 -3.38 -8.94
CA LYS A 246 36.40 -2.99 -7.82
C LYS A 246 35.69 -4.17 -7.16
N VAL A 247 35.15 -3.92 -5.97
CA VAL A 247 34.24 -4.85 -5.28
C VAL A 247 32.91 -4.14 -5.03
N ASP A 248 31.84 -4.65 -5.62
CA ASP A 248 30.48 -4.14 -5.43
C ASP A 248 29.61 -5.17 -4.70
N ILE A 249 29.13 -4.82 -3.50
CA ILE A 249 28.17 -5.60 -2.72
C ILE A 249 26.88 -4.80 -2.68
N VAL A 250 25.89 -5.21 -3.46
CA VAL A 250 24.65 -4.45 -3.68
C VAL A 250 23.42 -5.29 -3.40
N ALA A 251 22.37 -4.69 -2.86
CA ALA A 251 21.08 -5.35 -2.73
C ALA A 251 20.54 -5.81 -4.09
N GLY A 252 19.77 -6.89 -4.07
CA GLY A 252 18.83 -7.24 -5.13
C GLY A 252 17.66 -6.27 -5.15
N ASN A 253 16.74 -6.43 -6.10
CA ASN A 253 15.56 -5.60 -6.24
C ASN A 253 14.36 -6.45 -6.66
N ASP A 254 13.37 -6.54 -5.77
CA ASP A 254 12.06 -7.09 -6.08
C ASP A 254 11.16 -5.99 -6.63
N THR A 255 10.38 -6.29 -7.66
CA THR A 255 9.44 -5.33 -8.24
C THR A 255 8.03 -5.90 -8.32
N SER A 256 7.04 -5.03 -8.18
CA SER A 256 5.64 -5.39 -8.35
C SER A 256 4.88 -4.20 -8.94
N SER A 257 4.20 -4.41 -10.04
CA SER A 257 3.29 -3.45 -10.64
C SER A 257 1.91 -4.06 -10.75
N ARG A 258 0.89 -3.32 -10.34
CA ARG A 258 -0.50 -3.73 -10.44
C ARG A 258 -1.32 -2.59 -11.02
N HIS A 259 -2.20 -2.92 -11.94
CA HIS A 259 -3.14 -2.02 -12.57
C HIS A 259 -4.51 -2.68 -12.48
N GLU A 260 -5.49 -1.98 -11.92
CA GLU A 260 -6.85 -2.46 -11.75
C GLU A 260 -7.82 -1.39 -12.24
N ASP A 261 -8.69 -1.75 -13.18
CA ASP A 261 -9.76 -0.92 -13.68
C ASP A 261 -11.10 -1.57 -13.36
N HIS A 262 -11.99 -0.80 -12.77
CA HIS A 262 -13.34 -1.18 -12.46
C HIS A 262 -14.30 -0.16 -13.08
N SER A 263 -15.36 -0.64 -13.72
CA SER A 263 -16.40 0.22 -14.30
C SER A 263 -17.77 -0.39 -14.11
N ASP A 264 -18.72 0.44 -13.70
CA ASP A 264 -20.09 0.06 -13.42
C ASP A 264 -21.05 1.02 -14.12
N ARG A 265 -22.13 0.48 -14.67
CA ARG A 265 -23.26 1.24 -15.20
C ARG A 265 -24.57 0.58 -14.80
N THR A 266 -25.37 1.28 -14.03
CA THR A 266 -26.71 0.84 -13.60
C THR A 266 -27.78 1.78 -14.18
N ILE A 267 -28.86 1.22 -14.69
CA ILE A 267 -30.06 1.90 -15.17
C ILE A 267 -31.26 1.24 -14.49
N GLY A 268 -32.23 2.03 -14.03
CA GLY A 268 -33.44 1.55 -13.36
C GLY A 268 -33.40 1.90 -11.88
N ASP A 269 -33.72 0.95 -11.01
CA ASP A 269 -33.65 1.14 -9.56
C ASP A 269 -32.18 1.25 -9.10
N LEU A 270 -31.79 2.43 -8.63
CA LEU A 270 -30.43 2.71 -8.12
C LEU A 270 -30.29 2.35 -6.63
N GLY A 271 -31.37 1.91 -5.99
CA GLY A 271 -31.44 1.55 -4.58
C GLY A 271 -31.89 2.70 -3.68
N GLY A 272 -32.04 2.38 -2.39
CA GLY A 272 -32.47 3.31 -1.35
C GLY A 272 -31.75 3.09 -0.03
N ASN A 273 -31.71 4.12 0.82
CA ASN A 273 -31.04 4.11 2.12
C ASN A 273 -32.01 3.95 3.31
N GLY A 274 -33.22 3.46 3.06
CA GLY A 274 -34.26 3.27 4.07
C GLY A 274 -34.99 4.54 4.51
N TYR A 275 -34.73 5.67 3.85
CA TYR A 275 -35.53 6.91 3.91
C TYR A 275 -35.76 7.55 2.53
N SER A 276 -35.09 7.04 1.49
CA SER A 276 -35.22 7.50 0.11
C SER A 276 -34.93 6.36 -0.85
N GLY A 277 -35.62 6.35 -1.99
CA GLY A 277 -35.38 5.43 -3.11
C GLY A 277 -35.18 6.23 -4.39
N THR A 278 -34.26 5.79 -5.26
CA THR A 278 -33.93 6.53 -6.50
C THR A 278 -34.05 5.64 -7.73
N VAL A 279 -34.75 6.13 -8.75
CA VAL A 279 -34.75 5.52 -10.09
C VAL A 279 -33.98 6.42 -11.03
N GLY A 280 -33.07 5.85 -11.81
CA GLY A 280 -32.29 6.63 -12.76
C GLY A 280 -31.13 5.87 -13.37
N VAL A 281 -30.06 6.60 -13.65
CA VAL A 281 -28.85 6.09 -14.25
C VAL A 281 -27.63 6.47 -13.39
N ARG A 282 -26.75 5.51 -13.13
CA ARG A 282 -25.49 5.69 -12.41
C ARG A 282 -24.35 5.08 -13.20
N SER A 283 -23.27 5.84 -13.44
CA SER A 283 -21.97 5.27 -13.82
C SER A 283 -20.96 5.49 -12.71
N ALA A 284 -20.12 4.50 -12.47
CA ALA A 284 -18.93 4.64 -11.65
C ALA A 284 -17.73 4.03 -12.37
N SER A 285 -16.54 4.56 -12.12
CA SER A 285 -15.28 3.97 -12.53
C SER A 285 -14.26 4.13 -11.42
N SER A 286 -13.39 3.15 -11.25
CA SER A 286 -12.24 3.21 -10.34
C SER A 286 -11.03 2.64 -11.05
N THR A 287 -9.90 3.34 -10.98
CA THR A 287 -8.60 2.88 -11.49
C THR A 287 -7.61 2.92 -10.34
N LEU A 288 -6.88 1.83 -10.13
CA LEU A 288 -5.82 1.71 -9.15
C LEU A 288 -4.53 1.26 -9.84
N ASP A 289 -3.53 2.14 -9.81
CA ASP A 289 -2.17 1.87 -10.23
C ASP A 289 -1.27 1.76 -9.01
N THR A 290 -0.54 0.67 -8.87
CA THR A 290 0.45 0.48 -7.81
C THR A 290 1.76 0.02 -8.42
N ALA A 291 2.87 0.63 -8.03
CA ALA A 291 4.21 0.23 -8.40
C ALA A 291 5.11 0.20 -7.16
N LYS A 292 5.78 -0.93 -6.92
CA LYS A 292 6.69 -1.16 -5.80
C LYS A 292 8.04 -1.64 -6.32
N SER A 293 9.12 -1.13 -5.75
CA SER A 293 10.50 -1.57 -5.94
C SER A 293 11.13 -1.70 -4.56
N GLN A 294 11.62 -2.87 -4.19
CA GLN A 294 12.12 -3.15 -2.85
C GLN A 294 13.51 -3.78 -2.91
N GLN A 295 14.49 -3.06 -2.34
CA GLN A 295 15.86 -3.53 -2.19
C GLN A 295 16.10 -4.14 -0.80
N SER A 296 15.35 -3.71 0.21
CA SER A 296 15.49 -4.21 1.59
C SER A 296 15.14 -5.69 1.78
N THR A 297 14.37 -6.27 0.85
CA THR A 297 13.94 -7.68 0.95
C THR A 297 15.05 -8.64 0.54
N ILE A 298 15.89 -8.25 -0.42
CA ILE A 298 16.95 -9.09 -1.00
C ILE A 298 18.31 -8.42 -0.76
N ARG A 299 18.64 -8.19 0.51
CA ARG A 299 19.95 -7.62 0.90
C ARG A 299 21.07 -8.60 0.59
N SER A 300 22.18 -8.09 0.05
CA SER A 300 23.40 -8.90 -0.06
C SER A 300 24.03 -9.09 1.31
N GLN A 301 24.60 -10.27 1.55
CA GLN A 301 25.20 -10.63 2.82
C GLN A 301 26.61 -11.19 2.62
N VAL A 302 27.58 -10.71 3.39
CA VAL A 302 28.92 -11.28 3.45
C VAL A 302 29.27 -11.48 4.92
N SER A 303 29.33 -12.73 5.37
CA SER A 303 29.45 -13.06 6.79
C SER A 303 30.56 -14.05 7.08
N SER A 304 31.31 -13.80 8.15
CA SER A 304 32.11 -14.81 8.83
C SER A 304 31.62 -14.99 10.27
N ALA A 305 31.32 -16.23 10.66
CA ALA A 305 30.78 -16.53 11.98
C ALA A 305 31.80 -16.33 13.12
N ALA A 306 33.04 -16.79 12.95
CA ALA A 306 34.05 -16.81 14.02
C ALA A 306 35.39 -16.16 13.65
N GLY A 307 35.67 -15.90 12.37
CA GLY A 307 36.90 -15.25 11.95
C GLY A 307 36.65 -13.98 11.15
N ASN A 308 37.50 -13.69 10.18
CA ASN A 308 37.62 -12.35 9.62
C ASN A 308 36.90 -12.22 8.28
N VAL A 309 36.55 -10.97 7.94
CA VAL A 309 36.12 -10.62 6.58
C VAL A 309 37.10 -9.60 6.01
N THR A 310 37.75 -9.95 4.91
CA THR A 310 38.64 -9.05 4.16
C THR A 310 38.03 -8.74 2.81
N ILE A 311 37.77 -7.46 2.56
CA ILE A 311 37.35 -6.94 1.26
C ILE A 311 38.45 -6.00 0.77
N ALA A 312 39.13 -6.38 -0.31
CA ALA A 312 40.23 -5.60 -0.87
C ALA A 312 40.07 -5.42 -2.38
N ALA A 313 40.00 -4.17 -2.81
CA ALA A 313 39.96 -3.75 -4.20
C ALA A 313 41.15 -2.84 -4.52
N ARG A 314 41.63 -2.87 -5.77
CA ARG A 314 42.54 -1.84 -6.27
C ARG A 314 41.78 -0.57 -6.60
N ASP A 315 40.59 -0.71 -7.18
CA ASP A 315 39.67 0.39 -7.43
C ASP A 315 38.70 0.53 -6.24
N ASP A 316 37.45 0.88 -6.47
CA ASP A 316 36.52 1.25 -5.41
C ASP A 316 35.90 0.03 -4.71
N VAL A 317 35.46 0.20 -3.46
CA VAL A 317 34.59 -0.75 -2.76
C VAL A 317 33.24 -0.09 -2.51
N THR A 318 32.17 -0.73 -2.98
CA THR A 318 30.79 -0.27 -2.76
C THR A 318 30.02 -1.28 -1.93
N VAL A 319 29.34 -0.81 -0.88
CA VAL A 319 28.38 -1.58 -0.08
C VAL A 319 27.06 -0.80 -0.08
N HIS A 320 26.05 -1.30 -0.79
CA HIS A 320 24.77 -0.61 -0.99
C HIS A 320 23.59 -1.51 -0.63
N GLY A 321 22.81 -1.15 0.39
CA GLY A 321 21.71 -1.97 0.90
C GLY A 321 22.14 -3.38 1.34
N ALA A 322 23.34 -3.53 1.89
CA ALA A 322 23.93 -4.83 2.18
C ALA A 322 24.47 -4.94 3.61
N ASP A 323 24.66 -6.17 4.06
CA ASP A 323 25.16 -6.51 5.39
C ASP A 323 26.49 -7.25 5.30
N VAL A 324 27.50 -6.72 5.97
CA VAL A 324 28.82 -7.35 6.07
C VAL A 324 29.14 -7.57 7.54
N SER A 325 29.39 -8.81 7.95
CA SER A 325 29.63 -9.16 9.35
C SER A 325 30.83 -10.10 9.54
N ALA A 326 31.62 -9.85 10.58
CA ALA A 326 32.73 -10.70 10.98
C ALA A 326 32.65 -11.02 12.48
N GLY A 327 32.85 -12.28 12.87
CA GLY A 327 33.05 -12.66 14.28
C GLY A 327 34.38 -12.13 14.85
N GLY A 328 35.40 -12.05 14.00
CA GLY A 328 36.70 -11.43 14.26
C GLY A 328 36.77 -9.99 13.77
N ASP A 329 37.79 -9.70 12.95
CA ASP A 329 38.04 -8.39 12.36
C ASP A 329 37.37 -8.27 10.97
N LEU A 330 36.90 -7.06 10.66
CA LEU A 330 36.39 -6.69 9.35
C LEU A 330 37.30 -5.63 8.73
N LYS A 331 37.92 -5.96 7.60
CA LYS A 331 38.82 -5.07 6.87
C LYS A 331 38.28 -4.77 5.49
N VAL A 332 38.13 -3.48 5.17
CA VAL A 332 37.72 -2.99 3.86
C VAL A 332 38.81 -2.06 3.33
N THR A 333 39.31 -2.34 2.12
CA THR A 333 40.36 -1.54 1.49
C THR A 333 40.04 -1.31 0.02
N GLY A 334 40.05 -0.05 -0.41
CA GLY A 334 39.83 0.34 -1.80
C GLY A 334 40.57 1.62 -2.16
N ARG A 335 40.44 2.07 -3.40
CA ARG A 335 40.77 3.43 -3.81
C ARG A 335 39.83 4.41 -3.10
N ASN A 336 38.53 4.19 -3.22
CA ASN A 336 37.48 4.80 -2.40
C ASN A 336 36.59 3.73 -1.76
N VAL A 337 35.89 4.10 -0.69
CA VAL A 337 34.90 3.23 -0.06
C VAL A 337 33.56 3.97 0.06
N LEU A 338 32.53 3.41 -0.56
CA LEU A 338 31.16 3.92 -0.51
C LEU A 338 30.28 2.93 0.25
N LEU A 339 29.68 3.38 1.35
CA LEU A 339 28.67 2.68 2.11
C LEU A 339 27.37 3.46 1.96
N ASP A 340 26.32 2.77 1.55
CA ASP A 340 25.11 3.46 1.15
C ASP A 340 23.85 2.67 1.52
N ALA A 341 22.80 3.39 1.91
CA ALA A 341 21.51 2.76 2.18
C ALA A 341 20.88 2.27 0.88
N GLY A 342 20.29 1.08 0.91
CA GLY A 342 19.34 0.63 -0.11
C GLY A 342 18.08 1.49 -0.10
N GLN A 343 17.28 1.40 -1.14
CA GLN A 343 16.08 2.19 -1.33
C GLN A 343 14.89 1.31 -1.70
N ASP A 344 13.80 1.46 -0.95
CA ASP A 344 12.49 0.96 -1.28
C ASP A 344 11.64 2.12 -1.77
N ALA A 345 10.90 1.91 -2.86
CA ALA A 345 10.00 2.89 -3.44
C ALA A 345 8.63 2.27 -3.66
N GLU A 346 7.60 2.95 -3.22
CA GLU A 346 6.20 2.60 -3.44
C GLU A 346 5.46 3.81 -4.01
N ARG A 347 4.68 3.57 -5.06
CA ARG A 347 3.78 4.55 -5.65
C ARG A 347 2.41 3.91 -5.80
N SER A 348 1.38 4.62 -5.36
CA SER A 348 -0.01 4.23 -5.51
C SER A 348 -0.80 5.42 -6.02
N ARG A 349 -1.60 5.21 -7.06
CA ARG A 349 -2.47 6.20 -7.65
C ARG A 349 -3.85 5.58 -7.78
N GLN A 350 -4.84 6.17 -7.13
CA GLN A 350 -6.22 5.75 -7.15
C GLN A 350 -7.07 6.87 -7.71
N THR A 351 -7.88 6.59 -8.73
CA THR A 351 -8.82 7.53 -9.33
C THR A 351 -10.20 6.93 -9.31
N GLU A 352 -11.15 7.61 -8.71
CA GLU A 352 -12.55 7.21 -8.65
C GLU A 352 -13.40 8.29 -9.30
N SER A 353 -14.39 7.88 -10.08
CA SER A 353 -15.39 8.77 -10.64
C SER A 353 -16.76 8.14 -10.51
N SER A 354 -17.77 8.95 -10.20
CA SER A 354 -19.16 8.51 -10.12
C SER A 354 -20.06 9.62 -10.63
N SER A 355 -21.07 9.27 -11.42
CA SER A 355 -22.11 10.18 -11.85
C SER A 355 -23.47 9.50 -11.76
N GLN A 356 -24.45 10.22 -11.23
CA GLN A 356 -25.78 9.71 -10.99
C GLN A 356 -26.81 10.75 -11.39
N TYR A 357 -27.86 10.33 -12.10
CA TYR A 357 -28.99 11.15 -12.49
C TYR A 357 -30.27 10.36 -12.26
N GLY A 358 -31.24 10.91 -11.55
CA GLY A 358 -32.45 10.18 -11.25
C GLY A 358 -33.54 10.99 -10.58
N VAL A 359 -34.68 10.33 -10.42
CA VAL A 359 -35.81 10.78 -9.63
C VAL A 359 -35.73 10.07 -8.30
N THR A 360 -35.62 10.83 -7.21
CA THR A 360 -35.53 10.35 -5.84
C THR A 360 -36.82 10.69 -5.09
N LEU A 361 -37.45 9.68 -4.51
CA LEU A 361 -38.53 9.84 -3.55
C LEU A 361 -37.95 9.67 -2.14
N ALA A 362 -38.05 10.71 -1.32
CA ALA A 362 -37.54 10.72 0.06
C ALA A 362 -38.67 10.98 1.06
N MET A 363 -38.61 10.33 2.21
CA MET A 363 -39.47 10.60 3.37
C MET A 363 -38.60 11.16 4.49
N SER A 364 -38.90 12.40 4.89
CA SER A 364 -38.26 13.09 6.01
C SER A 364 -39.30 13.36 7.10
N GLY A 365 -38.95 13.15 8.36
CA GLY A 365 -39.83 13.41 9.50
C GLY A 365 -39.15 14.32 10.52
N TYR A 366 -39.70 15.50 10.79
CA TYR A 366 -39.22 16.39 11.86
C TYR A 366 -39.74 15.91 13.22
N ALA A 367 -39.32 14.73 13.65
CA ALA A 367 -39.45 14.26 15.02
C ALA A 367 -38.43 13.16 15.37
N VAL A 368 -37.30 13.09 14.63
CA VAL A 368 -36.29 12.04 14.80
C VAL A 368 -34.86 12.61 14.72
N SER A 369 -34.65 13.91 15.01
CA SER A 369 -33.29 14.46 15.17
C SER A 369 -32.58 13.99 16.45
N ILE A 370 -33.16 13.04 17.20
CA ILE A 370 -32.51 12.38 18.34
C ILE A 370 -32.18 10.90 18.05
N ALA A 371 -32.66 10.27 16.97
CA ALA A 371 -32.33 8.84 16.78
C ALA A 371 -30.97 8.60 16.11
N GLN A 372 -30.47 9.50 15.25
CA GLN A 372 -29.17 9.29 14.59
C GLN A 372 -27.97 9.54 15.52
N SER A 373 -28.11 10.44 16.51
CA SER A 373 -27.11 10.63 17.58
C SER A 373 -27.22 9.59 18.70
N VAL A 374 -28.42 9.02 18.92
CA VAL A 374 -28.65 7.93 19.87
C VAL A 374 -28.29 6.55 19.29
N GLU A 375 -28.32 6.35 17.97
CA GLU A 375 -27.95 5.07 17.34
C GLU A 375 -26.44 4.80 17.43
N GLN A 376 -25.60 5.85 17.31
CA GLN A 376 -24.16 5.75 17.58
C GLN A 376 -23.84 5.66 19.08
N ALA A 377 -24.64 6.29 19.95
CA ALA A 377 -24.48 6.19 21.41
C ALA A 377 -24.99 4.85 21.99
N GLY A 378 -26.04 4.26 21.41
CA GLY A 378 -26.65 3.01 21.87
C GLY A 378 -25.76 1.79 21.65
N ARG A 379 -24.97 1.78 20.58
CA ARG A 379 -23.95 0.74 20.34
C ARG A 379 -22.77 0.81 21.33
N ALA A 380 -22.51 1.97 21.94
CA ALA A 380 -21.50 2.11 22.99
C ALA A 380 -22.00 1.65 24.37
N VAL A 381 -23.32 1.69 24.60
CA VAL A 381 -23.95 1.25 25.86
C VAL A 381 -24.10 -0.27 25.91
N GLU A 382 -24.23 -0.94 24.77
CA GLU A 382 -24.29 -2.42 24.67
C GLU A 382 -22.97 -3.11 25.10
N GLN A 383 -21.87 -2.34 25.26
CA GLN A 383 -20.55 -2.84 25.68
C GLN A 383 -20.16 -2.49 27.14
N HIS A 384 -21.12 -2.14 28.00
CA HIS A 384 -20.89 -1.90 29.45
C HIS A 384 -19.75 -0.90 29.77
N LYS A 385 -19.80 0.33 29.26
CA LYS A 385 -18.93 1.42 29.76
C LYS A 385 -19.69 2.70 30.14
N ASP A 386 -19.04 3.42 31.06
CA ASP A 386 -19.54 4.44 32.00
C ASP A 386 -20.54 5.47 31.40
N PRO A 387 -21.69 5.72 32.06
CA PRO A 387 -22.76 6.61 31.60
C PRO A 387 -22.33 8.07 31.33
N ARG A 388 -21.15 8.49 31.80
CA ARG A 388 -20.64 9.86 31.58
C ARG A 388 -20.08 10.09 30.17
N VAL A 389 -19.68 9.04 29.47
CA VAL A 389 -19.12 9.16 28.11
C VAL A 389 -20.23 9.33 27.07
N ALA A 390 -21.41 8.74 27.31
CA ALA A 390 -22.60 8.89 26.47
C ALA A 390 -23.14 10.35 26.47
N ALA A 391 -23.00 11.06 27.60
CA ALA A 391 -23.43 12.44 27.72
C ALA A 391 -22.53 13.42 26.93
N LEU A 392 -21.24 13.11 26.78
CA LEU A 392 -20.28 13.97 26.08
C LEU A 392 -20.46 13.91 24.55
N TYR A 393 -20.83 12.74 24.01
CA TYR A 393 -21.24 12.58 22.62
C TYR A 393 -22.55 13.31 22.29
N LEU A 394 -23.50 13.36 23.24
CA LEU A 394 -24.73 14.14 23.10
C LEU A 394 -24.46 15.65 23.03
N ALA A 395 -23.46 16.16 23.75
CA ALA A 395 -23.09 17.57 23.72
C ALA A 395 -22.43 17.98 22.39
N GLN A 396 -21.61 17.11 21.79
CA GLN A 396 -20.93 17.40 20.52
C GLN A 396 -21.89 17.36 19.32
N ALA A 397 -22.94 16.54 19.38
CA ALA A 397 -24.01 16.51 18.38
C ALA A 397 -24.91 17.76 18.41
N ALA A 398 -25.05 18.42 19.56
CA ALA A 398 -25.85 19.65 19.69
C ALA A 398 -25.19 20.87 19.02
N LEU A 399 -23.86 20.91 18.94
CA LEU A 399 -23.11 22.01 18.29
C LEU A 399 -23.13 21.96 16.76
N MET A 400 -23.35 20.78 16.15
CA MET A 400 -23.49 20.65 14.69
C MET A 400 -24.92 20.94 14.18
N GLY A 401 -25.86 21.23 15.08
CA GLY A 401 -27.28 21.42 14.77
C GLY A 401 -27.74 22.87 14.52
N TYR A 402 -26.84 23.85 14.40
CA TYR A 402 -27.23 25.27 14.31
C TYR A 402 -27.11 25.93 12.92
N ASN A 403 -26.74 25.19 11.86
CA ASN A 403 -26.59 25.75 10.50
C ASN A 403 -27.60 25.17 9.48
N ALA A 404 -28.86 24.98 9.87
CA ALA A 404 -29.90 24.51 8.95
C ALA A 404 -31.30 25.11 9.24
N ALA A 405 -31.39 26.41 9.50
CA ALA A 405 -32.61 27.20 9.35
C ALA A 405 -32.23 28.70 9.28
N GLY A 406 -32.39 29.32 8.11
CA GLY A 406 -31.76 30.61 7.79
C GLY A 406 -32.32 31.84 8.49
N ASN A 407 -31.44 32.77 8.87
CA ASN A 407 -31.46 34.17 8.41
C ASN A 407 -30.19 34.94 8.88
N PRO A 408 -29.84 36.07 8.22
CA PRO A 408 -28.51 36.67 8.23
C PRO A 408 -28.29 37.63 9.41
N GLY A 409 -27.05 37.66 9.88
CA GLY A 409 -26.50 38.75 10.69
C GLY A 409 -26.46 38.50 12.19
N LEU A 410 -25.25 38.39 12.74
CA LEU A 410 -24.90 39.09 13.96
C LEU A 410 -23.38 39.27 14.05
N ASN A 411 -22.96 40.50 13.76
CA ASN A 411 -21.68 41.06 14.14
C ASN A 411 -21.67 41.13 15.68
N SER A 412 -20.77 40.42 16.37
CA SER A 412 -20.62 40.56 17.82
C SER A 412 -19.32 41.29 18.12
N GLN A 413 -19.41 42.62 18.15
CA GLN A 413 -18.49 43.44 18.92
C GLN A 413 -19.03 43.53 20.35
N ASN A 414 -18.12 43.31 21.30
CA ASN A 414 -18.24 43.56 22.74
C ASN A 414 -18.77 42.39 23.59
N GLY A 415 -17.94 41.96 24.55
CA GLY A 415 -18.11 40.75 25.33
C GLY A 415 -19.16 40.87 26.43
N SER A 416 -19.90 39.78 26.65
CA SER A 416 -20.47 39.42 27.95
C SER A 416 -20.88 37.94 27.95
N ALA A 417 -20.87 37.33 29.13
CA ALA A 417 -20.82 35.90 29.39
C ALA A 417 -21.95 35.05 28.77
N ILE A 418 -21.59 33.86 28.29
CA ILE A 418 -22.52 32.77 27.93
C ILE A 418 -23.10 32.20 29.22
N GLN A 419 -24.33 32.57 29.56
CA GLN A 419 -25.10 31.87 30.58
C GLN A 419 -25.79 30.65 29.95
N VAL A 420 -25.35 29.47 30.37
CA VAL A 420 -25.98 28.19 30.06
C VAL A 420 -27.19 28.03 30.99
N GLN A 421 -28.38 28.39 30.50
CA GLN A 421 -29.62 28.03 31.19
C GLN A 421 -30.08 26.65 30.70
N ALA A 422 -29.87 25.64 31.54
CA ALA A 422 -30.47 24.32 31.40
C ALA A 422 -32.00 24.46 31.48
N ALA A 423 -32.71 24.24 30.38
CA ALA A 423 -34.16 24.16 30.35
C ALA A 423 -34.58 22.69 30.47
N ALA A 424 -34.97 22.30 31.68
CA ALA A 424 -35.80 21.12 31.92
C ALA A 424 -37.25 21.59 32.14
N GLN A 425 -38.14 21.31 31.19
CA GLN A 425 -39.44 20.66 31.46
C GLN A 425 -40.19 20.33 30.15
N PRO A 426 -40.91 19.18 30.11
CA PRO A 426 -41.46 18.58 28.91
C PRO A 426 -42.89 19.09 28.63
N GLN A 427 -43.10 19.70 27.47
CA GLN A 427 -44.44 19.96 26.96
C GLN A 427 -44.66 19.14 25.69
N ALA A 428 -45.40 18.05 25.87
CA ALA A 428 -45.80 17.14 24.81
C ALA A 428 -46.78 17.84 23.85
N GLN A 429 -46.25 18.35 22.74
CA GLN A 429 -46.99 18.44 21.48
C GLN A 429 -46.12 17.83 20.38
N SER A 430 -46.02 16.50 20.41
CA SER A 430 -45.46 15.72 19.30
C SER A 430 -46.45 15.73 18.14
N SER A 431 -46.52 16.84 17.41
CA SER A 431 -47.08 16.82 16.06
C SER A 431 -46.02 16.20 15.16
N ALA A 432 -46.09 14.87 14.95
CA ALA A 432 -45.22 14.20 14.01
C ALA A 432 -45.50 14.76 12.60
N ILE A 433 -44.62 15.64 12.11
CA ILE A 433 -44.70 16.15 10.75
C ILE A 433 -43.95 15.16 9.85
N VAL A 434 -44.70 14.47 8.99
CA VAL A 434 -44.14 13.60 7.95
C VAL A 434 -44.13 14.37 6.64
N LYS A 435 -42.96 14.50 6.04
CA LYS A 435 -42.74 15.17 4.75
C LYS A 435 -42.27 14.15 3.72
N ALA A 436 -43.03 13.99 2.65
CA ALA A 436 -42.60 13.24 1.48
C ALA A 436 -42.13 14.24 0.41
N THR A 437 -40.90 14.09 -0.09
CA THR A 437 -40.32 14.88 -1.17
C THR A 437 -40.09 13.99 -2.39
N LEU A 438 -40.64 14.38 -3.54
CA LEU A 438 -40.25 13.86 -4.85
C LEU A 438 -39.28 14.84 -5.50
N SER A 439 -38.08 14.40 -5.86
CA SER A 439 -37.05 15.25 -6.46
C SER A 439 -36.45 14.63 -7.70
N ILE A 440 -36.10 15.46 -8.69
CA ILE A 440 -35.25 15.08 -9.82
C ILE A 440 -33.91 15.76 -9.66
N GLY A 441 -32.83 15.03 -9.83
CA GLY A 441 -31.51 15.58 -9.67
C GLY A 441 -30.42 14.76 -10.31
N GLY A 442 -29.24 15.37 -10.39
CA GLY A 442 -28.05 14.72 -10.87
C GLY A 442 -26.81 15.29 -10.22
N GLY A 443 -25.77 14.48 -10.19
CA GLY A 443 -24.48 14.90 -9.68
C GLY A 443 -23.36 14.02 -10.19
N SER A 444 -22.15 14.55 -10.09
CA SER A 444 -20.92 13.85 -10.37
C SER A 444 -19.91 14.11 -9.27
N SER A 445 -19.12 13.11 -8.93
CA SER A 445 -17.99 13.21 -8.03
C SER A 445 -16.78 12.52 -8.64
N SER A 446 -15.61 13.12 -8.47
CA SER A 446 -14.33 12.53 -8.82
C SER A 446 -13.36 12.69 -7.66
N SER A 447 -12.68 11.62 -7.29
CA SER A 447 -11.58 11.62 -6.33
C SER A 447 -10.33 11.06 -6.99
N GLU A 448 -9.20 11.69 -6.72
CA GLU A 448 -7.89 11.19 -7.12
C GLU A 448 -7.00 11.28 -5.88
N SER A 449 -6.30 10.20 -5.59
CA SER A 449 -5.34 10.09 -4.49
C SER A 449 -4.05 9.53 -5.05
N ASN A 450 -2.95 10.25 -4.86
CA ASN A 450 -1.61 9.77 -5.15
C ASN A 450 -0.84 9.67 -3.84
N ALA A 451 -0.14 8.57 -3.64
CA ALA A 451 0.75 8.35 -2.53
C ALA A 451 2.08 7.83 -3.06
N ASN A 452 3.16 8.48 -2.68
CA ASN A 452 4.52 8.10 -3.02
C ASN A 452 5.32 7.99 -1.71
N ALA A 453 5.98 6.87 -1.51
CA ALA A 453 6.88 6.66 -0.38
C ALA A 453 8.22 6.17 -0.89
N THR A 454 9.30 6.77 -0.38
CA THR A 454 10.67 6.32 -0.58
C THR A 454 11.29 6.14 0.79
N VAL A 455 11.62 4.89 1.12
CA VAL A 455 12.22 4.53 2.41
C VAL A 455 13.61 4.01 2.14
N ASN A 456 14.60 4.52 2.86
CA ASN A 456 15.96 4.09 2.77
C ASN A 456 16.29 3.15 3.93
N GLN A 457 17.03 2.09 3.63
CA GLN A 457 17.49 1.16 4.66
C GLN A 457 19.01 1.00 4.60
N GLY A 458 19.67 1.38 5.70
CA GLY A 458 21.12 1.47 5.78
C GLY A 458 21.86 0.18 5.49
N SER A 459 23.04 0.27 4.88
CA SER A 459 24.02 -0.83 4.89
C SER A 459 24.59 -1.01 6.30
N THR A 460 24.86 -2.26 6.69
CA THR A 460 25.44 -2.56 8.00
C THR A 460 26.79 -3.24 7.87
N LEU A 461 27.79 -2.73 8.58
CA LEU A 461 29.11 -3.34 8.71
C LEU A 461 29.35 -3.61 10.19
N ARG A 462 29.61 -4.87 10.54
CA ARG A 462 29.80 -5.27 11.94
C ARG A 462 31.00 -6.19 12.11
N ALA A 463 31.79 -5.93 13.13
CA ALA A 463 32.84 -6.86 13.60
C ALA A 463 32.62 -7.21 15.07
N GLY A 464 32.94 -8.44 15.47
CA GLY A 464 33.07 -8.80 16.89
C GLY A 464 34.30 -8.17 17.53
N GLN A 465 35.33 -7.87 16.71
CA GLN A 465 36.56 -7.21 17.12
C GLN A 465 36.69 -5.85 16.40
N ASN A 466 37.62 -5.68 15.47
CA ASN A 466 37.91 -4.38 14.89
C ASN A 466 37.26 -4.22 13.51
N VAL A 467 36.71 -3.04 13.23
CA VAL A 467 36.36 -2.61 11.86
C VAL A 467 37.44 -1.66 11.38
N SER A 468 38.10 -1.98 10.27
CA SER A 468 39.10 -1.12 9.62
C SER A 468 38.67 -0.85 8.19
N ILE A 469 38.39 0.41 7.88
CA ILE A 469 38.04 0.87 6.53
C ILE A 469 39.14 1.81 6.06
N THR A 470 39.78 1.49 4.94
CA THR A 470 40.90 2.25 4.39
C THR A 470 40.63 2.64 2.94
N ALA A 471 40.51 3.94 2.67
CA ALA A 471 40.48 4.50 1.33
C ALA A 471 41.88 5.01 0.96
N THR A 472 42.59 4.25 0.14
CA THR A 472 44.00 4.50 -0.18
C THR A 472 44.21 5.66 -1.14
N GLY A 473 43.21 5.95 -2.00
CA GLY A 473 43.27 7.03 -2.96
C GLY A 473 44.31 6.88 -4.07
N LYS A 474 44.98 5.73 -4.14
CA LYS A 474 46.08 5.49 -5.07
C LYS A 474 45.54 5.17 -6.46
N ASP A 475 46.06 5.85 -7.48
CA ASP A 475 45.82 5.49 -8.87
C ASP A 475 46.64 4.26 -9.29
N ALA A 476 46.53 3.88 -10.57
CA ALA A 476 47.28 2.78 -11.13
C ALA A 476 48.82 2.96 -11.04
N SER A 477 49.31 4.19 -10.91
CA SER A 477 50.73 4.55 -10.75
C SER A 477 51.19 4.62 -9.29
N GLY A 478 50.28 4.43 -8.33
CA GLY A 478 50.57 4.49 -6.89
C GLY A 478 50.54 5.89 -6.30
N LYS A 479 50.18 6.92 -7.08
CA LYS A 479 50.03 8.29 -6.62
C LYS A 479 48.67 8.46 -5.94
N VAL A 480 48.65 9.13 -4.79
CA VAL A 480 47.39 9.51 -4.13
C VAL A 480 46.74 10.64 -4.92
N VAL A 481 45.64 10.33 -5.61
CA VAL A 481 44.83 11.27 -6.40
C VAL A 481 43.40 11.41 -5.86
N ASP A 482 42.95 10.44 -5.09
CA ASP A 482 41.61 10.36 -4.51
C ASP A 482 41.70 9.85 -3.06
N GLY A 483 40.66 9.22 -2.52
CA GLY A 483 40.76 8.46 -1.27
C GLY A 483 39.69 8.78 -0.26
N ASP A 484 38.43 8.73 -0.67
CA ASP A 484 37.31 9.08 0.17
C ASP A 484 36.65 7.86 0.81
N ILE A 485 36.20 8.04 2.05
CA ILE A 485 35.24 7.16 2.71
C ILE A 485 33.92 7.92 2.82
N VAL A 486 32.88 7.41 2.17
CA VAL A 486 31.53 8.00 2.20
C VAL A 486 30.57 6.98 2.79
N ALA A 487 29.88 7.33 3.89
CA ALA A 487 28.84 6.50 4.48
C ALA A 487 27.53 7.27 4.61
N ARG A 488 26.48 6.78 3.93
CA ARG A 488 25.17 7.43 3.85
C ARG A 488 24.08 6.54 4.42
N GLY A 489 23.39 7.02 5.46
CA GLY A 489 22.40 6.26 6.22
C GLY A 489 22.88 4.87 6.66
N SER A 490 24.18 4.68 6.87
CA SER A 490 24.79 3.36 7.08
C SER A 490 25.24 3.18 8.54
N SER A 491 25.28 1.93 9.02
CA SER A 491 25.67 1.59 10.39
C SER A 491 26.98 0.79 10.40
N ILE A 492 27.98 1.28 11.14
CA ILE A 492 29.29 0.66 11.30
C ILE A 492 29.50 0.37 12.78
N SER A 493 29.77 -0.88 13.15
CA SER A 493 29.92 -1.26 14.55
C SER A 493 31.04 -2.28 14.81
N GLY A 494 31.75 -2.10 15.91
CA GLY A 494 32.81 -3.01 16.35
C GLY A 494 33.29 -2.70 17.77
N ARG A 495 34.22 -3.49 18.29
CA ARG A 495 34.94 -3.15 19.52
C ARG A 495 35.81 -1.91 19.32
N ASN A 496 36.61 -1.90 18.26
CA ASN A 496 37.27 -0.70 17.77
C ASN A 496 36.87 -0.45 16.32
N VAL A 497 36.77 0.82 15.94
CA VAL A 497 36.43 1.21 14.58
C VAL A 497 37.46 2.24 14.10
N SER A 498 38.07 1.99 12.94
CA SER A 498 39.07 2.86 12.33
C SER A 498 38.66 3.18 10.90
N LEU A 499 38.41 4.46 10.61
CA LEU A 499 38.20 4.98 9.26
C LEU A 499 39.45 5.77 8.88
N ASP A 500 40.16 5.31 7.85
CA ASP A 500 41.39 5.92 7.35
C ASP A 500 41.23 6.29 5.88
N ALA A 501 41.02 7.57 5.63
CA ALA A 501 40.84 8.13 4.30
C ALA A 501 42.07 8.95 3.91
N ALA A 502 42.68 8.61 2.77
CA ALA A 502 43.78 9.41 2.22
C ALA A 502 43.34 10.84 1.88
N ARG A 503 42.03 11.06 1.66
CA ARG A 503 41.43 12.36 1.37
C ARG A 503 40.33 12.71 2.38
N ASP A 504 39.06 12.42 2.11
CA ASP A 504 37.96 12.87 2.95
C ASP A 504 37.19 11.73 3.63
N ILE A 505 36.66 11.98 4.83
CA ILE A 505 35.64 11.14 5.47
C ILE A 505 34.31 11.89 5.45
N THR A 506 33.26 11.30 4.90
CA THR A 506 31.93 11.90 4.85
C THR A 506 30.88 10.92 5.38
N LEU A 507 30.27 11.25 6.52
CA LEU A 507 29.16 10.53 7.13
C LEU A 507 27.90 11.38 7.00
N GLU A 508 26.93 10.94 6.21
CA GLU A 508 25.71 11.70 5.91
C GLU A 508 24.45 10.89 6.21
N SER A 509 23.36 11.54 6.63
CA SER A 509 22.05 10.90 6.68
C SER A 509 21.46 10.72 5.27
N ARG A 510 20.52 9.78 5.16
CA ARG A 510 19.64 9.61 3.99
C ARG A 510 18.24 10.11 4.33
N GLN A 511 17.54 10.67 3.35
CA GLN A 511 16.19 11.18 3.52
C GLN A 511 15.17 10.15 3.04
N ASP A 512 14.26 9.76 3.92
CA ASP A 512 13.02 9.11 3.51
C ASP A 512 12.01 10.19 3.19
N ASN A 513 11.22 9.98 2.15
CA ASN A 513 10.21 10.92 1.71
C ASN A 513 8.87 10.21 1.54
N THR A 514 7.83 10.74 2.17
CA THR A 514 6.45 10.35 1.93
C THR A 514 5.68 11.57 1.44
N HIS A 515 5.13 11.48 0.24
CA HIS A 515 4.30 12.49 -0.36
C HIS A 515 2.91 11.90 -0.61
N GLN A 516 1.87 12.60 -0.18
CA GLN A 516 0.49 12.21 -0.41
C GLN A 516 -0.32 13.43 -0.83
N ASP A 517 -0.84 13.39 -2.06
CA ASP A 517 -1.81 14.37 -2.53
C ASP A 517 -3.15 13.68 -2.79
N SER A 518 -4.22 14.32 -2.39
CA SER A 518 -5.56 13.90 -2.74
C SER A 518 -6.41 15.09 -3.09
N LYS A 519 -7.23 14.92 -4.11
CA LYS A 519 -8.23 15.89 -4.54
C LYS A 519 -9.54 15.15 -4.70
N SER A 520 -10.59 15.68 -4.10
CA SER A 520 -11.95 15.20 -4.29
C SER A 520 -12.80 16.40 -4.66
N GLY A 521 -13.65 16.22 -5.64
CA GLY A 521 -14.55 17.26 -6.11
C GLY A 521 -15.86 16.64 -6.53
N GLY A 522 -16.93 17.38 -6.35
CA GLY A 522 -18.24 16.95 -6.78
C GLY A 522 -19.23 18.09 -6.85
N SER A 523 -20.27 17.87 -7.64
CA SER A 523 -21.39 18.79 -7.76
C SER A 523 -22.66 17.98 -7.86
N ASN A 524 -23.72 18.47 -7.24
CA ASN A 524 -25.04 17.91 -7.35
C ASN A 524 -26.07 19.03 -7.40
N ALA A 525 -27.12 18.82 -8.19
CA ALA A 525 -28.26 19.72 -8.27
C ALA A 525 -29.53 18.88 -8.32
N SER A 526 -30.53 19.28 -7.54
CA SER A 526 -31.86 18.68 -7.57
C SER A 526 -32.96 19.71 -7.35
N ILE A 527 -34.11 19.43 -7.95
CA ILE A 527 -35.35 20.19 -7.80
C ILE A 527 -36.39 19.20 -7.32
N GLY A 528 -37.01 19.49 -6.18
CA GLY A 528 -38.03 18.65 -5.58
C GLY A 528 -39.28 19.40 -5.19
N VAL A 529 -40.38 18.65 -5.11
CA VAL A 529 -41.65 19.10 -4.57
C VAL A 529 -42.02 18.18 -3.42
N GLY A 530 -42.34 18.77 -2.27
CA GLY A 530 -42.66 18.02 -1.06
C GLY A 530 -44.03 18.34 -0.51
N VAL A 531 -44.67 17.35 0.10
CA VAL A 531 -45.94 17.48 0.83
C VAL A 531 -45.67 17.16 2.29
N ALA A 532 -46.00 18.09 3.19
CA ALA A 532 -45.87 17.91 4.64
C ALA A 532 -47.24 17.70 5.29
N LEU A 533 -47.36 16.65 6.10
CA LEU A 533 -48.58 16.22 6.78
C LEU A 533 -48.30 16.11 8.29
N GLY A 534 -49.06 16.86 9.11
CA GLY A 534 -48.91 16.90 10.57
C GLY A 534 -48.54 18.30 11.10
N GLY A 535 -49.08 18.67 12.27
CA GLY A 535 -48.94 20.02 12.84
C GLY A 535 -49.99 21.02 12.33
N ASN A 536 -49.95 22.27 12.80
CA ASN A 536 -50.97 23.30 12.52
C ASN A 536 -51.01 23.78 11.06
N GLN A 537 -50.18 23.25 10.15
CA GLN A 537 -50.12 23.65 8.74
C GLN A 537 -49.76 22.44 7.85
N THR A 538 -50.71 22.01 7.02
CA THR A 538 -50.50 21.09 5.88
C THR A 538 -50.21 21.93 4.64
N GLY A 539 -49.18 21.61 3.85
CA GLY A 539 -48.82 22.42 2.69
C GLY A 539 -47.87 21.77 1.69
N PHE A 540 -47.83 22.35 0.49
CA PHE A 540 -46.85 22.03 -0.56
C PHE A 540 -45.58 22.85 -0.36
N THR A 541 -44.43 22.25 -0.64
CA THR A 541 -43.11 22.88 -0.56
C THR A 541 -42.37 22.69 -1.88
N LEU A 542 -41.69 23.74 -2.33
CA LEU A 542 -40.70 23.67 -3.43
C LEU A 542 -39.31 23.60 -2.80
N GLU A 543 -38.56 22.56 -3.11
CA GLU A 543 -37.19 22.35 -2.64
C GLU A 543 -36.21 22.51 -3.80
N LEU A 544 -35.24 23.39 -3.62
CA LEU A 544 -34.13 23.56 -4.55
C LEU A 544 -32.86 23.22 -3.79
N ALA A 545 -32.10 22.24 -4.27
CA ALA A 545 -30.83 21.88 -3.68
C ALA A 545 -29.74 21.96 -4.75
N ALA A 546 -28.67 22.67 -4.43
CA ALA A 546 -27.44 22.66 -5.20
C ALA A 546 -26.29 22.55 -4.20
N GLY A 547 -25.37 21.63 -4.47
CA GLY A 547 -24.20 21.41 -3.66
C GLY A 547 -22.97 21.31 -4.54
N PHE A 548 -21.87 21.81 -4.01
CA PHE A 548 -20.55 21.66 -4.57
C PHE A 548 -19.62 21.36 -3.41
N ASN A 549 -18.83 20.32 -3.53
CA ASN A 549 -17.79 19.99 -2.58
C ASN A 549 -16.45 19.96 -3.29
N ARG A 550 -15.44 20.46 -2.60
CA ARG A 550 -14.05 20.37 -3.02
C ARG A 550 -13.23 20.11 -1.77
N ALA A 551 -12.48 19.03 -1.79
CA ALA A 551 -11.52 18.69 -0.77
C ALA A 551 -10.16 18.55 -1.45
N HIS A 552 -9.14 19.07 -0.79
CA HIS A 552 -7.76 18.87 -1.17
C HIS A 552 -7.01 18.54 0.11
N ALA A 553 -6.23 17.46 0.09
CA ALA A 553 -5.26 17.17 1.13
C ALA A 553 -3.91 17.01 0.46
N ASP A 554 -2.92 17.64 1.06
CA ASP A 554 -1.52 17.55 0.66
C ASP A 554 -0.73 17.26 1.93
N GLY A 555 0.24 16.36 1.82
CA GLY A 555 0.97 15.81 2.95
C GLY A 555 2.37 15.43 2.54
N ASP A 556 3.35 16.19 3.03
CA ASP A 556 4.77 15.88 2.90
C ASP A 556 5.33 15.51 4.26
N ALA A 557 6.09 14.42 4.33
CA ALA A 557 6.94 14.12 5.46
C ALA A 557 8.32 13.67 4.98
N VAL A 558 9.34 14.29 5.55
CA VAL A 558 10.74 13.94 5.34
C VAL A 558 11.31 13.46 6.67
N THR A 559 11.69 12.18 6.73
CA THR A 559 12.44 11.63 7.86
C THR A 559 13.88 11.36 7.45
N HIS A 560 14.77 11.23 8.42
CA HIS A 560 16.19 11.02 8.15
C HIS A 560 16.65 9.71 8.78
N VAL A 561 17.32 8.88 7.98
CA VAL A 561 18.09 7.72 8.44
C VAL A 561 19.52 8.17 8.63
N ASN A 562 19.92 8.35 9.89
CA ASN A 562 21.26 8.81 10.23
C ASN A 562 22.32 7.73 9.95
N SER A 563 23.50 8.16 9.50
CA SER A 563 24.68 7.29 9.54
C SER A 563 25.15 7.13 10.99
N SER A 564 25.48 5.91 11.41
CA SER A 564 26.00 5.66 12.75
C SER A 564 27.31 4.88 12.70
N VAL A 565 28.27 5.30 13.53
CA VAL A 565 29.56 4.65 13.73
C VAL A 565 29.73 4.44 15.22
N ASN A 566 29.70 3.19 15.66
CA ASN A 566 29.70 2.82 17.07
C ASN A 566 30.86 1.87 17.38
N ALA A 567 31.87 2.39 18.07
CA ALA A 567 32.93 1.60 18.66
C ALA A 567 32.62 1.35 20.14
N ALA A 568 32.75 0.11 20.61
CA ALA A 568 32.59 -0.17 22.05
C ALA A 568 33.71 0.47 22.89
N ASP A 569 34.92 0.56 22.34
CA ASP A 569 36.11 1.10 23.01
C ASP A 569 36.67 2.31 22.25
N THR A 570 37.49 2.11 21.21
CA THR A 570 38.11 3.22 20.49
C THR A 570 37.55 3.42 19.08
N LEU A 571 37.10 4.64 18.79
CA LEU A 571 36.82 5.12 17.44
C LEU A 571 37.98 6.00 16.95
N THR A 572 38.57 5.66 15.81
CA THR A 572 39.61 6.44 15.15
C THR A 572 39.12 6.94 13.79
N LEU A 573 39.17 8.26 13.58
CA LEU A 573 38.84 8.93 12.32
C LEU A 573 40.09 9.64 11.81
N ASN A 574 40.70 9.12 10.75
CA ASN A 574 41.86 9.73 10.11
C ASN A 574 41.46 10.21 8.71
N ALA A 575 41.25 11.52 8.58
CA ALA A 575 41.01 12.15 7.29
C ALA A 575 42.27 12.92 6.88
N GLY A 576 42.87 12.55 5.75
CA GLY A 576 44.00 13.29 5.18
C GLY A 576 43.67 14.77 4.89
N ARG A 577 42.38 15.09 4.79
CA ARG A 577 41.89 16.39 4.38
C ARG A 577 40.68 16.83 5.19
N ASP A 578 39.44 16.64 4.74
CA ASP A 578 38.25 17.09 5.47
C ASP A 578 37.48 15.91 6.07
N ALA A 579 36.85 16.13 7.23
CA ALA A 579 35.90 15.18 7.84
C ALA A 579 34.53 15.86 7.98
N ASN A 580 33.50 15.30 7.36
CA ASN A 580 32.14 15.83 7.34
C ASN A 580 31.18 14.85 8.02
N LEU A 581 30.52 15.27 9.09
CA LEU A 581 29.51 14.49 9.81
C LEU A 581 28.19 15.27 9.77
N ARG A 582 27.27 14.91 8.88
CA ARG A 582 25.99 15.63 8.69
C ARG A 582 24.81 14.68 8.90
N GLY A 583 24.08 14.82 9.99
CA GLY A 583 23.06 13.82 10.34
C GLY A 583 23.70 12.44 10.61
N ALA A 584 24.87 12.46 11.24
CA ALA A 584 25.62 11.26 11.58
C ALA A 584 25.92 11.21 13.08
N GLN A 585 26.01 10.00 13.63
CA GLN A 585 26.39 9.73 15.02
C GLN A 585 27.71 8.95 15.03
N ALA A 586 28.70 9.47 15.73
CA ALA A 586 29.98 8.81 15.97
C ALA A 586 30.16 8.63 17.49
N SER A 587 30.33 7.39 17.96
CA SER A 587 30.36 7.05 19.39
C SER A 587 31.46 6.04 19.70
N GLY A 588 32.11 6.23 20.85
CA GLY A 588 32.99 5.27 21.48
C GLY A 588 33.46 5.74 22.86
N ASN A 589 34.04 4.85 23.65
CA ASN A 589 34.62 5.19 24.96
C ASN A 589 35.76 6.22 24.79
N THR A 590 36.54 6.09 23.72
CA THR A 590 37.52 7.09 23.26
C THR A 590 37.30 7.38 21.78
N VAL A 591 37.27 8.67 21.40
CA VAL A 591 37.18 9.10 20.00
C VAL A 591 38.43 9.91 19.64
N ASN A 592 39.26 9.36 18.76
CA ASN A 592 40.47 9.99 18.24
C ASN A 592 40.21 10.44 16.79
N ALA A 593 40.17 11.75 16.56
CA ALA A 593 40.00 12.30 15.21
C ALA A 593 41.24 13.09 14.78
N THR A 594 41.89 12.63 13.71
CA THR A 594 42.99 13.33 13.04
C THR A 594 42.49 13.84 11.70
N VAL A 595 42.32 15.16 11.57
CA VAL A 595 41.76 15.79 10.36
C VAL A 595 42.76 16.81 9.82
N GLY A 596 43.19 16.63 8.57
CA GLY A 596 44.25 17.44 7.97
C GLY A 596 43.85 18.90 7.69
N ARG A 597 42.57 19.16 7.45
CA ARG A 597 42.00 20.48 7.14
C ARG A 597 40.80 20.79 8.05
N ASN A 598 39.57 20.53 7.61
CA ASN A 598 38.36 20.96 8.33
C ASN A 598 37.56 19.77 8.87
N LEU A 599 37.12 19.88 10.11
CA LEU A 599 36.10 19.01 10.71
C LEU A 599 34.76 19.76 10.75
N ASN A 600 33.77 19.26 10.03
CA ASN A 600 32.41 19.80 9.98
C ASN A 600 31.46 18.82 10.68
N VAL A 601 30.73 19.28 11.70
CA VAL A 601 29.78 18.48 12.50
C VAL A 601 28.44 19.20 12.61
#